data_AF-A0A9X5CKL8-F1
#
_entry.id   AF-A0A9X5CKL8-F1
#
_cell.length_a   1.000
_cell.length_b   1.000
_cell.length_c   1.000
_cell.angle_alpha   90.00
_cell.angle_beta   90.00
_cell.angle_gamma   90.00
#
_symmetry.space_group_name_H-M   'P 1'
#
loop_
_entity.id
_entity.type
_entity.pdbx_description
1 polymer ?
#
loop_
_entity_poly.entity_id
_entity_poly.type
_entity_poly.pdbx_seq_one_letter_code
_entity_poly.pdbx_strand_id
1 'polypeptide(L)'
;MTVRSSPSGVSGETGARRSALRPAAVGRVLATGVTGLVLLLLTLVVVRLPWMGDLGIHAATVQRLRHAPLAPGNPLVDANTPSPYYSPWTLVLGGVARATGLDVFVVLRLAAAAGLALLVTGVWRYVRTLSAHPAAPVLALLSLLFLWGTEPLLWSGFTGLHSLALTAAYPSTFTLGLAFHFWTWLSGALRRPAGWGVWLGLGVLWAVILLCHQFSGVVTTAGAAATVAAARPGRAVWPRLGGALLLG
;
A
#
# COMPACT_ATOMS: atom_id res chain seq x y z
N MET A 1 18.14 -5.75 -84.24
CA MET A 1 18.63 -4.37 -84.03
C MET A 1 17.46 -3.56 -83.46
N THR A 2 17.72 -2.79 -82.40
CA THR A 2 16.90 -1.73 -81.75
C THR A 2 15.59 -2.11 -81.04
N VAL A 3 15.57 -2.11 -79.68
CA VAL A 3 15.09 -1.04 -78.73
C VAL A 3 13.60 -1.28 -78.40
N ARG A 4 13.11 -1.45 -77.16
CA ARG A 4 13.17 -0.60 -75.96
C ARG A 4 12.48 -1.36 -74.80
N SER A 5 13.02 -1.38 -73.59
CA SER A 5 12.19 -1.46 -72.37
C SER A 5 12.97 -1.04 -71.11
N SER A 6 12.58 0.11 -70.58
CA SER A 6 12.53 0.41 -69.16
C SER A 6 11.37 1.39 -68.97
N PRO A 7 10.58 1.21 -67.90
CA PRO A 7 10.71 2.21 -66.85
C PRO A 7 10.82 1.60 -65.46
N SER A 8 11.72 2.24 -64.72
CA SER A 8 11.75 2.47 -63.28
C SER A 8 10.38 2.49 -62.59
N GLY A 9 10.31 1.84 -61.43
CA GLY A 9 9.20 2.00 -60.49
C GLY A 9 9.39 1.18 -59.21
N VAL A 10 10.42 1.49 -58.43
CA VAL A 10 10.50 1.05 -57.03
C VAL A 10 9.47 1.86 -56.25
N SER A 11 8.26 1.32 -56.11
CA SER A 11 7.26 1.84 -55.18
C SER A 11 7.63 1.43 -53.77
N GLY A 12 8.16 2.39 -53.00
CA GLY A 12 8.53 2.21 -51.61
C GLY A 12 7.32 1.89 -50.72
N GLU A 13 7.32 0.69 -50.16
CA GLU A 13 6.57 0.35 -48.95
C GLU A 13 7.30 0.92 -47.71
N THR A 14 7.26 2.23 -47.54
CA THR A 14 7.75 2.92 -46.33
C THR A 14 6.71 3.86 -45.74
N GLY A 15 5.46 3.41 -45.68
CA GLY A 15 4.36 4.23 -45.18
C GLY A 15 3.26 3.44 -44.49
N ALA A 16 3.43 3.15 -43.19
CA ALA A 16 2.33 3.06 -42.20
C ALA A 16 2.79 2.64 -40.78
N ARG A 17 3.98 3.04 -40.31
CA ARG A 17 4.40 2.83 -38.90
C ARG A 17 4.34 4.10 -38.05
N ARG A 18 3.43 5.03 -38.36
CA ARG A 18 3.24 6.30 -37.62
C ARG A 18 1.77 6.52 -37.26
N SER A 19 1.39 6.21 -36.01
CA SER A 19 0.43 7.01 -35.19
C SER A 19 0.03 6.36 -33.85
N ALA A 20 0.02 5.02 -33.74
CA ALA A 20 -0.51 4.33 -32.54
C ALA A 20 0.30 4.53 -31.24
N LEU A 21 1.58 4.94 -31.34
CA LEU A 21 2.43 5.21 -30.17
C LEU A 21 2.07 6.53 -29.45
N ARG A 22 1.42 7.49 -30.14
CA ARG A 22 1.10 8.81 -29.57
C ARG A 22 -0.04 8.75 -28.54
N PRO A 23 -1.17 8.06 -28.78
CA PRO A 23 -2.24 7.94 -27.79
C PRO A 23 -1.79 7.27 -26.48
N ALA A 24 -1.01 6.20 -26.57
CA ALA A 24 -0.52 5.47 -25.39
C ALA A 24 0.49 6.29 -24.56
N ALA A 25 1.31 7.11 -25.21
CA ALA A 25 2.21 8.04 -24.54
C ALA A 25 1.44 9.17 -23.85
N VAL A 26 0.46 9.77 -24.54
CA VAL A 26 -0.40 10.83 -23.98
C VAL A 26 -1.19 10.31 -22.78
N GLY A 27 -1.84 9.14 -22.91
CA GLY A 27 -2.59 8.54 -21.81
C GLY A 27 -1.74 8.27 -20.57
N ARG A 28 -0.47 7.89 -20.76
CA ARG A 28 0.48 7.68 -19.65
C ARG A 28 0.88 8.98 -18.97
N VAL A 29 1.16 10.03 -19.75
CA VAL A 29 1.49 11.35 -19.20
C VAL A 29 0.30 11.88 -18.40
N LEU A 30 -0.91 11.77 -18.93
CA LEU A 30 -2.14 12.16 -18.24
C LEU A 30 -2.33 11.36 -16.95
N ALA A 31 -2.23 10.03 -16.99
CA ALA A 31 -2.36 9.19 -15.80
C ALA A 31 -1.32 9.57 -14.73
N THR A 32 -0.07 9.79 -15.13
CA THR A 32 1.01 10.19 -14.21
C THR A 32 0.75 11.58 -13.62
N GLY A 33 0.31 12.54 -14.43
CA GLY A 33 -0.04 13.89 -13.99
C GLY A 33 -1.21 13.90 -13.01
N VAL A 34 -2.29 13.14 -13.31
CA VAL A 34 -3.44 12.98 -12.42
C VAL A 34 -3.02 12.32 -11.11
N THR A 35 -2.22 11.25 -11.17
CA THR A 35 -1.68 10.63 -9.94
C THR A 35 -0.83 11.61 -9.13
N GLY A 36 0.04 12.40 -9.78
CA GLY A 36 0.84 13.42 -9.10
C GLY A 36 -0.04 14.47 -8.41
N LEU A 37 -1.08 14.96 -9.07
CA LEU A 37 -2.05 15.89 -8.50
C LEU A 37 -2.80 15.27 -7.30
N VAL A 38 -3.26 14.02 -7.43
CA VAL A 38 -3.97 13.33 -6.34
C VAL A 38 -3.06 13.14 -5.13
N LEU A 39 -1.80 12.76 -5.32
CA LEU A 39 -0.83 12.62 -4.23
C LEU A 39 -0.49 13.97 -3.60
N LEU A 40 -0.40 15.04 -4.38
CA LEU A 40 -0.24 16.39 -3.85
C LEU A 40 -1.44 16.77 -2.97
N LEU A 41 -2.66 16.55 -3.45
CA LEU A 41 -3.88 16.84 -2.68
C LEU A 41 -3.94 16.02 -1.38
N LEU A 42 -3.61 14.73 -1.43
CA LEU A 42 -3.51 13.88 -0.23
C LEU A 42 -2.42 14.38 0.73
N THR A 43 -1.30 14.88 0.22
CA THR A 43 -0.24 15.48 1.04
C THR A 43 -0.73 16.76 1.72
N LEU A 44 -1.48 17.61 1.03
CA LEU A 44 -2.11 18.79 1.63
C LEU A 44 -3.13 18.41 2.70
N VAL A 45 -3.90 17.33 2.48
CA VAL A 45 -4.79 16.76 3.49
C VAL A 45 -4.00 16.27 4.70
N VAL A 46 -2.85 15.60 4.51
CA VAL A 46 -1.96 15.21 5.60
C VAL A 46 -1.49 16.42 6.40
N VAL A 47 -1.06 17.50 5.73
CA VAL A 47 -0.64 18.74 6.40
C VAL A 47 -1.78 19.33 7.23
N ARG A 48 -3.00 19.38 6.67
CA ARG A 48 -4.18 19.90 7.36
C ARG A 48 -4.61 19.01 8.51
N LEU A 49 -4.52 17.68 8.33
CA LEU A 49 -4.99 16.61 9.21
C LEU A 49 -6.41 16.87 9.75
N PRO A 50 -7.46 16.65 8.93
CA PRO A 50 -8.84 16.96 9.28
C PRO A 50 -9.30 16.38 10.62
N TRP A 51 -9.83 17.21 11.51
CA TRP A 51 -10.46 16.76 12.75
C TRP A 51 -11.83 16.12 12.46
N MET A 52 -11.84 14.80 12.23
CA MET A 52 -13.05 14.05 11.88
C MET A 52 -12.89 12.57 12.24
N GLY A 53 -14.01 11.89 12.49
CA GLY A 53 -14.05 10.46 12.83
C GLY A 53 -13.15 10.13 14.02
N ASP A 54 -12.40 9.05 13.90
CA ASP A 54 -11.54 8.50 14.95
C ASP A 54 -10.20 9.24 15.18
N LEU A 55 -9.96 10.40 14.56
CA LEU A 55 -8.67 11.08 14.73
C LEU A 55 -8.40 11.42 16.20
N GLY A 56 -9.42 11.87 16.92
CA GLY A 56 -9.32 12.20 18.34
C GLY A 56 -8.90 11.00 19.19
N ILE A 57 -9.42 9.80 18.91
CA ILE A 57 -9.05 8.60 19.67
C ILE A 57 -7.65 8.13 19.35
N HIS A 58 -7.19 8.25 18.09
CA HIS A 58 -5.80 7.98 17.74
C HIS A 58 -4.83 8.96 18.42
N ALA A 59 -5.19 10.25 18.49
CA ALA A 59 -4.41 11.25 19.21
C ALA A 59 -4.35 10.94 20.71
N ALA A 60 -5.49 10.62 21.35
CA ALA A 60 -5.53 10.24 22.76
C ALA A 60 -4.68 8.98 23.05
N THR A 61 -4.72 7.99 22.15
CA THR A 61 -3.92 6.76 22.25
C THR A 61 -2.42 7.07 22.25
N VAL A 62 -1.96 7.87 21.28
CA VAL A 62 -0.54 8.27 21.18
C VAL A 62 -0.13 9.13 22.37
N GLN A 63 -0.98 10.06 22.82
CA GLN A 63 -0.71 10.92 23.98
C GLN A 63 -0.57 10.10 25.27
N ARG A 64 -1.42 9.10 25.49
CA ARG A 64 -1.31 8.21 26.66
C ARG A 64 -0.03 7.39 26.61
N LEU A 65 0.30 6.80 25.47
CA LEU A 65 1.54 6.03 25.29
C LEU A 65 2.81 6.88 25.43
N ARG A 66 2.76 8.15 25.01
CA ARG A 66 3.83 9.12 25.23
C ARG A 66 4.15 9.25 26.71
N HIS A 67 3.12 9.37 27.55
CA HIS A 67 3.28 9.62 28.99
C HIS A 67 3.53 8.35 29.81
N ALA A 68 2.75 7.29 29.57
CA ALA A 68 2.77 6.04 30.33
C ALA A 68 2.72 4.81 29.41
N PRO A 69 3.85 4.41 28.78
CA PRO A 69 3.87 3.36 27.76
C PRO A 69 3.52 1.96 28.28
N LEU A 70 3.77 1.67 29.56
CA LEU A 70 3.51 0.36 30.17
C LEU A 70 2.12 0.25 30.83
N ALA A 71 1.48 1.38 31.12
CA ALA A 71 0.17 1.43 31.77
C ALA A 71 -0.63 2.66 31.26
N PRO A 72 -0.96 2.73 29.96
CA PRO A 72 -1.57 3.92 29.37
C PRO A 72 -3.06 4.13 29.73
N GLY A 73 -3.71 3.14 30.37
CA GLY A 73 -5.15 3.12 30.64
C GLY A 73 -5.97 2.93 29.36
N ASN A 74 -7.26 3.24 29.37
CA ASN A 74 -8.09 3.21 28.17
C ASN A 74 -8.16 4.62 27.52
N PRO A 75 -7.96 4.77 26.20
CA PRO A 75 -8.03 6.07 25.54
C PRO A 75 -9.45 6.59 25.31
N LEU A 76 -10.48 5.73 25.37
CA LEU A 76 -11.89 6.10 25.18
C LEU A 76 -12.60 6.49 26.49
N VAL A 77 -12.23 5.86 27.60
CA VAL A 77 -12.90 6.00 28.90
C VAL A 77 -11.87 6.19 29.99
N ASP A 78 -12.23 6.91 31.06
CA ASP A 78 -11.36 7.08 32.22
C ASP A 78 -11.35 5.83 33.11
N ALA A 79 -10.75 4.77 32.60
CA ALA A 79 -10.61 3.49 33.30
C ALA A 79 -9.27 2.84 32.96
N ASN A 80 -8.73 2.09 33.92
CA ASN A 80 -7.53 1.27 33.71
C ASN A 80 -7.89 -0.09 33.11
N THR A 81 -8.38 -0.08 31.87
CA THR A 81 -8.77 -1.29 31.12
C THR A 81 -8.02 -1.40 29.80
N PRO A 82 -7.83 -2.62 29.25
CA PRO A 82 -7.26 -2.79 27.91
C PRO A 82 -8.06 -2.05 26.84
N SER A 83 -7.39 -1.69 25.74
CA SER A 83 -8.01 -1.02 24.60
C SER A 83 -7.57 -1.64 23.27
N PRO A 84 -8.49 -1.80 22.29
CA PRO A 84 -8.14 -2.28 20.96
C PRO A 84 -7.30 -1.28 20.15
N TYR A 85 -7.16 -0.03 20.61
CA TYR A 85 -6.35 0.98 19.93
C TYR A 85 -4.85 0.82 20.19
N TYR A 86 -4.46 -0.01 21.16
CA TYR A 86 -3.05 -0.33 21.37
C TYR A 86 -2.59 -1.42 20.41
N SER A 87 -1.62 -1.04 19.59
CA SER A 87 -0.99 -1.87 18.58
C SER A 87 0.52 -1.62 18.51
N PRO A 88 1.29 -2.51 17.85
CA PRO A 88 2.70 -2.26 17.56
C PRO A 88 2.94 -0.89 16.89
N TRP A 89 2.05 -0.48 15.97
CA TRP A 89 2.15 0.82 15.31
C TRP A 89 1.98 1.98 16.28
N THR A 90 0.94 1.96 17.13
CA THR A 90 0.72 3.05 18.09
C THR A 90 1.81 3.11 19.16
N LEU A 91 2.42 1.98 19.52
CA LEU A 91 3.58 1.93 20.42
C LEU A 91 4.77 2.68 19.82
N VAL A 92 5.05 2.46 18.53
CA VAL A 92 6.08 3.21 17.79
C VAL A 92 5.76 4.71 17.81
N LEU A 93 4.52 5.11 17.49
CA LEU A 93 4.13 6.52 17.47
C LEU A 93 4.24 7.19 18.85
N GLY A 94 3.76 6.52 19.91
CA GLY A 94 3.88 6.98 21.29
C GLY A 94 5.35 7.10 21.73
N GLY A 95 6.18 6.13 21.35
CA GLY A 95 7.62 6.16 21.57
C GLY A 95 8.31 7.32 20.86
N VAL A 96 7.96 7.59 19.59
CA VAL A 96 8.46 8.75 18.83
C VAL A 96 8.05 10.06 19.51
N ALA A 97 6.77 10.21 19.88
CA ALA A 97 6.29 11.38 20.61
C ALA A 97 7.05 11.59 21.93
N ARG A 98 7.33 10.50 22.66
CA ARG A 98 8.09 10.53 23.91
C ARG A 98 9.54 10.93 23.72
N ALA A 99 10.23 10.29 22.77
CA ALA A 99 11.67 10.49 22.55
C ALA A 99 11.99 11.86 21.94
N THR A 100 11.10 12.39 21.10
CA THR A 100 11.31 13.67 20.39
C THR A 100 10.68 14.87 21.06
N GLY A 101 9.71 14.65 21.96
CA GLY A 101 8.91 15.73 22.55
C GLY A 101 7.91 16.37 21.59
N LEU A 102 7.80 15.88 20.35
CA LEU A 102 6.89 16.41 19.34
C LEU A 102 5.43 16.37 19.79
N ASP A 103 4.67 17.35 19.31
CA ASP A 103 3.22 17.35 19.46
C ASP A 103 2.59 16.12 18.77
N VAL A 104 1.53 15.59 19.37
CA VAL A 104 0.89 14.35 18.90
C VAL A 104 0.35 14.51 17.49
N PHE A 105 -0.20 15.67 17.13
CA PHE A 105 -0.68 15.87 15.77
C PHE A 105 0.48 15.99 14.79
N VAL A 106 1.66 16.45 15.19
CA VAL A 106 2.85 16.38 14.34
C VAL A 106 3.23 14.92 14.09
N VAL A 107 3.25 14.08 15.13
CA VAL A 107 3.51 12.64 14.98
C VAL A 107 2.46 11.97 14.08
N LEU A 108 1.18 12.31 14.21
CA LEU A 108 0.13 11.77 13.32
C LEU A 108 0.27 12.23 11.87
N ARG A 109 0.75 13.45 11.61
CA ARG A 109 1.07 13.90 10.24
C ARG A 109 2.22 13.09 9.65
N LEU A 110 3.28 12.85 10.45
CA LEU A 110 4.40 12.00 10.04
C LEU A 110 3.95 10.56 9.79
N ALA A 111 3.08 10.03 10.66
CA ALA A 111 2.46 8.71 10.50
C ALA A 111 1.66 8.64 9.19
N ALA A 112 0.88 9.67 8.87
CA ALA A 112 0.11 9.72 7.64
C ALA A 112 0.98 9.80 6.39
N ALA A 113 2.05 10.60 6.42
CA ALA A 113 3.03 10.67 5.35
C ALA A 113 3.73 9.31 5.14
N ALA A 114 4.15 8.66 6.23
CA ALA A 114 4.77 7.33 6.18
C ALA A 114 3.80 6.26 5.65
N GLY A 115 2.55 6.27 6.11
CA GLY A 115 1.50 5.37 5.64
C GLY A 115 1.23 5.55 4.15
N LEU A 116 1.10 6.79 3.67
CA LEU A 116 0.89 7.09 2.25
C LEU A 116 2.09 6.66 1.40
N ALA A 117 3.31 6.92 1.85
CA ALA A 117 4.52 6.48 1.16
C ALA A 117 4.61 4.94 1.09
N LEU A 118 4.30 4.25 2.19
CA LEU A 118 4.25 2.78 2.23
C LEU A 118 3.18 2.24 1.29
N LEU A 119 2.00 2.85 1.25
CA LEU A 119 0.92 2.46 0.34
C LEU A 119 1.33 2.62 -1.11
N VAL A 120 1.82 3.79 -1.51
CA VAL A 120 2.24 4.06 -2.90
C VAL A 120 3.36 3.12 -3.31
N THR A 121 4.41 2.97 -2.50
CA THR A 121 5.54 2.09 -2.81
C THR A 121 5.14 0.61 -2.80
N GLY A 122 4.24 0.20 -1.91
CA GLY A 122 3.70 -1.15 -1.82
C GLY A 122 2.91 -1.51 -3.06
N VAL A 123 1.89 -0.69 -3.41
CA VAL A 123 1.09 -0.87 -4.63
C VAL A 123 2.01 -0.93 -5.85
N TRP A 124 2.98 -0.01 -5.93
CA TRP A 124 3.91 0.02 -7.05
C TRP A 124 4.68 -1.29 -7.17
N ARG A 125 5.32 -1.73 -6.09
CA ARG A 125 6.12 -2.97 -6.10
C ARG A 125 5.27 -4.20 -6.38
N TYR A 126 4.09 -4.31 -5.78
CA TYR A 126 3.22 -5.46 -5.96
C TYR A 126 2.70 -5.57 -7.39
N VAL A 127 2.23 -4.48 -7.97
CA VAL A 127 1.74 -4.46 -9.35
C VAL A 127 2.87 -4.82 -10.34
N ARG A 128 4.11 -4.43 -10.05
CA ARG A 128 5.27 -4.85 -10.87
C ARG A 128 5.57 -6.35 -10.81
N THR A 129 5.05 -7.07 -9.80
CA THR A 129 5.10 -8.54 -9.81
C THR A 129 4.04 -9.16 -10.73
N LEU A 130 2.99 -8.42 -11.07
CA LEU A 130 1.85 -8.87 -11.87
C LEU A 130 1.91 -8.40 -13.32
N SER A 131 2.53 -7.24 -13.58
CA SER A 131 2.62 -6.65 -14.91
C SER A 131 3.95 -5.95 -15.15
N ALA A 132 4.55 -6.21 -16.31
CA ALA A 132 5.70 -5.46 -16.81
C ALA A 132 5.30 -4.11 -17.42
N HIS A 133 4.01 -3.85 -17.66
CA HIS A 133 3.55 -2.65 -18.33
C HIS A 133 3.87 -1.39 -17.48
N PRO A 134 4.53 -0.38 -18.07
CA PRO A 134 5.00 0.79 -17.32
C PRO A 134 3.89 1.63 -16.70
N ALA A 135 2.69 1.65 -17.29
CA ALA A 135 1.55 2.37 -16.73
C ALA A 135 0.79 1.58 -15.64
N ALA A 136 1.05 0.28 -15.47
CA ALA A 136 0.24 -0.55 -14.59
C ALA A 136 0.23 -0.07 -13.12
N PRO A 137 1.36 0.31 -12.49
CA PRO A 137 1.35 0.83 -11.12
C PRO A 137 0.48 2.08 -10.94
N VAL A 138 0.60 3.02 -11.88
CA VAL A 138 -0.12 4.29 -11.87
C VAL A 138 -1.62 4.05 -12.02
N LEU A 139 -2.01 3.23 -12.99
CA LEU A 139 -3.42 2.87 -13.21
C LEU A 139 -3.99 2.09 -12.03
N ALA A 140 -3.22 1.16 -11.44
CA ALA A 140 -3.67 0.42 -10.26
C ALA A 140 -3.90 1.34 -9.06
N LEU A 141 -3.02 2.32 -8.82
CA LEU A 141 -3.21 3.31 -7.77
C LEU A 141 -4.47 4.15 -8.02
N LEU A 142 -4.67 4.65 -9.25
CA LEU A 142 -5.89 5.39 -9.59
C LEU A 142 -7.14 4.51 -9.41
N SER A 143 -7.11 3.27 -9.86
CA SER A 143 -8.21 2.32 -9.68
C SER A 143 -8.53 2.10 -8.20
N LEU A 144 -7.50 1.93 -7.37
CA LEU A 144 -7.64 1.74 -5.92
C LEU A 144 -8.22 2.96 -5.21
N LEU A 145 -8.06 4.17 -5.76
CA LEU A 145 -8.59 5.40 -5.18
C LEU A 145 -9.98 5.77 -5.72
N PHE A 146 -10.31 5.41 -6.96
CA PHE A 146 -11.50 5.93 -7.66
C PHE A 146 -12.56 4.88 -8.02
N LEU A 147 -12.25 3.59 -8.03
CA LEU A 147 -13.23 2.54 -8.41
C LEU A 147 -14.03 2.01 -7.20
N TRP A 148 -14.58 2.93 -6.39
CA TRP A 148 -15.43 2.62 -5.23
C TRP A 148 -16.90 3.03 -5.40
N GLY A 149 -17.27 3.49 -6.59
CA GLY A 149 -18.59 4.05 -6.87
C GLY A 149 -18.64 5.57 -6.67
N THR A 150 -19.85 6.13 -6.76
CA THR A 150 -20.09 7.58 -6.63
C THR A 150 -20.42 8.03 -5.22
N GLU A 151 -20.79 7.08 -4.35
CA GLU A 151 -21.16 7.36 -2.96
C GLU A 151 -19.94 7.31 -2.02
N PRO A 152 -19.85 8.22 -1.05
CA PRO A 152 -18.74 8.25 -0.10
C PRO A 152 -18.83 7.08 0.89
N LEU A 153 -17.79 6.26 0.92
CA LEU A 153 -17.59 5.22 1.94
C LEU A 153 -16.63 5.73 3.01
N LEU A 154 -17.16 6.20 4.15
CA LEU A 154 -16.40 6.86 5.22
C LEU A 154 -15.87 5.89 6.28
N TRP A 155 -15.12 4.88 5.86
CA TRP A 155 -14.60 3.87 6.78
C TRP A 155 -13.18 3.42 6.43
N SER A 156 -12.36 3.25 7.46
CA SER A 156 -10.92 2.96 7.37
C SER A 156 -10.56 1.63 6.68
N GLY A 157 -11.55 0.75 6.47
CA GLY A 157 -11.41 -0.46 5.64
C GLY A 157 -11.48 -0.21 4.14
N PHE A 158 -11.85 1.00 3.70
CA PHE A 158 -11.89 1.39 2.29
C PHE A 158 -10.73 2.32 1.93
N THR A 159 -10.25 2.22 0.69
CA THR A 159 -9.13 3.02 0.18
C THR A 159 -9.55 4.10 -0.80
N GLY A 160 -10.86 4.27 -1.01
CA GLY A 160 -11.37 5.32 -1.86
C GLY A 160 -10.82 6.67 -1.43
N LEU A 161 -10.63 7.58 -2.40
CA LEU A 161 -9.94 8.85 -2.18
C LEU A 161 -10.45 9.60 -0.95
N HIS A 162 -11.77 9.62 -0.76
CA HIS A 162 -12.40 10.29 0.36
C HIS A 162 -12.14 9.59 1.70
N SER A 163 -12.23 8.25 1.77
CA SER A 163 -11.87 7.51 2.98
C SER A 163 -10.39 7.69 3.33
N LEU A 164 -9.50 7.58 2.33
CA LEU A 164 -8.07 7.72 2.54
C LEU A 164 -7.71 9.13 3.03
N ALA A 165 -8.38 10.17 2.52
CA ALA A 165 -8.20 11.54 3.01
C ALA A 165 -8.52 11.69 4.51
N LEU A 166 -9.49 10.93 5.03
CA LEU A 166 -9.87 10.96 6.44
C LEU A 166 -9.02 10.03 7.32
N THR A 167 -8.48 8.96 6.74
CA THR A 167 -7.85 7.84 7.46
C THR A 167 -6.37 7.68 7.17
N ALA A 168 -5.74 8.65 6.50
CA ALA A 168 -4.32 8.60 6.14
C ALA A 168 -3.41 8.34 7.37
N ALA A 169 -3.75 8.92 8.53
CA ALA A 169 -3.00 8.74 9.77
C ALA A 169 -3.31 7.43 10.52
N TYR A 170 -4.32 6.68 10.09
CA TYR A 170 -4.84 5.54 10.85
C TYR A 170 -3.99 4.29 10.62
N PRO A 171 -4.00 3.33 11.55
CA PRO A 171 -3.30 2.06 11.38
C PRO A 171 -3.66 1.33 10.08
N SER A 172 -4.90 1.46 9.60
CA SER A 172 -5.37 0.82 8.37
C SER A 172 -4.52 1.16 7.15
N THR A 173 -4.21 2.46 6.93
CA THR A 173 -3.40 2.93 5.80
C THR A 173 -1.97 2.37 5.87
N PHE A 174 -1.37 2.40 7.06
CA PHE A 174 -0.05 1.80 7.31
C PHE A 174 -0.06 0.29 7.01
N THR A 175 -1.00 -0.45 7.59
CA THR A 175 -1.09 -1.90 7.42
C THR A 175 -1.41 -2.32 5.99
N LEU A 176 -2.17 -1.52 5.25
CA LEU A 176 -2.45 -1.80 3.85
C LEU A 176 -1.20 -1.61 2.98
N GLY A 177 -0.40 -0.57 3.24
CA GLY A 177 0.89 -0.43 2.60
C GLY A 177 1.81 -1.61 2.88
N LEU A 178 1.87 -2.06 4.14
CA LEU A 178 2.60 -3.27 4.51
C LEU A 178 2.05 -4.53 3.82
N ALA A 179 0.73 -4.68 3.67
CA ALA A 179 0.12 -5.81 2.98
C ALA A 179 0.59 -5.95 1.54
N PHE A 180 0.70 -4.84 0.80
CA PHE A 180 1.24 -4.87 -0.56
C PHE A 180 2.73 -5.24 -0.61
N HIS A 181 3.54 -4.77 0.33
CA HIS A 181 4.94 -5.22 0.44
C HIS A 181 5.03 -6.70 0.81
N PHE A 182 4.17 -7.16 1.72
CA PHE A 182 4.06 -8.56 2.12
C PHE A 182 3.72 -9.45 0.91
N TRP A 183 2.69 -9.12 0.13
CA TRP A 183 2.34 -9.91 -1.06
C TRP A 183 3.44 -9.86 -2.13
N THR A 184 4.16 -8.74 -2.25
CA THR A 184 5.33 -8.63 -3.13
C THR A 184 6.42 -9.62 -2.72
N TRP A 185 6.78 -9.65 -1.43
CA TRP A 185 7.81 -10.54 -0.90
C TRP A 185 7.40 -12.00 -0.96
N LEU A 186 6.15 -12.31 -0.60
CA LEU A 186 5.59 -13.65 -0.69
C LEU A 186 5.63 -14.16 -2.13
N SER A 187 5.18 -13.34 -3.09
CA SER A 187 5.24 -13.69 -4.52
C SER A 187 6.68 -13.95 -4.98
N GLY A 188 7.64 -13.16 -4.50
CA GLY A 188 9.07 -13.38 -4.78
C GLY A 188 9.60 -14.70 -4.20
N ALA A 189 9.29 -14.97 -2.93
CA ALA A 189 9.72 -16.18 -2.21
C ALA A 189 9.09 -17.47 -2.76
N LEU A 190 7.92 -17.36 -3.40
CA LEU A 190 7.27 -18.48 -4.09
C LEU A 190 7.84 -18.73 -5.49
N ARG A 191 8.29 -17.68 -6.20
CA ARG A 191 8.85 -17.79 -7.56
C ARG A 191 10.32 -18.18 -7.59
N ARG A 192 11.07 -17.89 -6.53
CA ARG A 192 12.51 -18.16 -6.44
C ARG A 192 12.84 -18.80 -5.09
N PRO A 193 13.86 -19.68 -5.02
CA PRO A 193 14.29 -20.24 -3.74
C PRO A 193 14.57 -19.13 -2.72
N ALA A 194 13.92 -19.22 -1.56
CA ALA A 194 14.11 -18.31 -0.44
C ALA A 194 14.46 -19.11 0.82
N GLY A 195 15.44 -18.60 1.58
CA GLY A 195 15.87 -19.19 2.85
C GLY A 195 14.88 -18.94 3.98
N TRP A 196 15.08 -19.63 5.12
CA TRP A 196 14.21 -19.54 6.29
C TRP A 196 14.02 -18.10 6.81
N GLY A 197 15.06 -17.27 6.82
CA GLY A 197 14.96 -15.88 7.28
C GLY A 197 13.90 -15.06 6.53
N VAL A 198 13.70 -15.31 5.22
CA VAL A 198 12.66 -14.64 4.44
C VAL A 198 11.26 -15.08 4.89
N TRP A 199 11.07 -16.38 5.12
CA TRP A 199 9.79 -16.93 5.57
C TRP A 199 9.43 -16.49 6.98
N LEU A 200 10.41 -16.49 7.90
CA LEU A 200 10.19 -15.98 9.25
C LEU A 200 9.92 -14.48 9.23
N GLY A 201 10.63 -13.72 8.39
CA GLY A 201 10.34 -12.29 8.17
C GLY A 201 8.94 -12.03 7.61
N LEU A 202 8.45 -12.88 6.71
CA LEU A 202 7.06 -12.85 6.24
C LEU A 202 6.06 -13.12 7.37
N GLY A 203 6.35 -14.10 8.24
CA GLY A 203 5.54 -14.40 9.42
C GLY A 203 5.44 -13.20 10.38
N VAL A 204 6.58 -12.60 10.73
CA VAL A 204 6.62 -11.40 11.58
C VAL A 204 5.89 -10.23 10.92
N LEU A 205 6.09 -10.00 9.62
CA LEU A 205 5.40 -8.93 8.90
C LEU A 205 3.88 -9.14 8.91
N TRP A 206 3.42 -10.37 8.69
CA TRP A 206 2.01 -10.73 8.77
C TRP A 206 1.44 -10.51 10.18
N ALA A 207 2.15 -10.94 11.22
CA ALA A 207 1.77 -10.73 12.62
C ALA A 207 1.64 -9.22 12.94
N VAL A 208 2.59 -8.40 12.52
CA VAL A 208 2.55 -6.95 12.70
C VAL A 208 1.32 -6.35 12.02
N ILE A 209 1.00 -6.76 10.78
CA ILE A 209 -0.20 -6.30 10.08
C ILE A 209 -1.46 -6.66 10.87
N LEU A 210 -1.58 -7.93 11.30
CA LEU A 210 -2.73 -8.44 12.03
C LEU A 210 -2.94 -7.73 13.38
N LEU A 211 -1.86 -7.54 14.14
CA LEU A 211 -1.86 -6.86 15.44
C LEU A 211 -2.05 -5.35 15.34
N CYS A 212 -1.72 -4.74 14.19
CA CYS A 212 -1.95 -3.31 13.97
C CYS A 212 -3.36 -3.00 13.49
N HIS A 213 -3.94 -3.85 12.65
CA HIS A 213 -5.29 -3.64 12.14
C HIS A 213 -5.90 -4.96 11.67
N GLN A 214 -6.76 -5.55 12.50
CA GLN A 214 -7.29 -6.90 12.30
C GLN A 214 -8.01 -7.08 10.96
N PHE A 215 -8.78 -6.08 10.52
CA PHE A 215 -9.45 -6.10 9.20
C PHE A 215 -8.45 -6.20 8.06
N SER A 216 -7.38 -5.41 8.10
CA SER A 216 -6.31 -5.47 7.11
C SER A 216 -5.54 -6.78 7.20
N GLY A 217 -5.38 -7.33 8.41
CA GLY A 217 -4.84 -8.67 8.63
C GLY A 217 -5.63 -9.75 7.90
N VAL A 218 -6.96 -9.78 8.06
CA VAL A 218 -7.84 -10.75 7.36
C VAL A 218 -7.71 -10.63 5.84
N VAL A 219 -7.74 -9.41 5.30
CA VAL A 219 -7.56 -9.17 3.86
C VAL A 219 -6.17 -9.62 3.39
N THR A 220 -5.13 -9.35 4.18
CA THR A 220 -3.75 -9.77 3.91
C THR A 220 -3.65 -11.28 3.83
N THR A 221 -4.25 -12.00 4.80
CA THR A 221 -4.31 -13.46 4.84
C THR A 221 -5.03 -14.03 3.62
N ALA A 222 -6.16 -13.46 3.22
CA ALA A 222 -6.89 -13.91 2.03
C ALA A 222 -6.03 -13.75 0.76
N GLY A 223 -5.37 -12.61 0.58
CA GLY A 223 -4.43 -12.39 -0.53
C GLY A 223 -3.22 -13.34 -0.47
N ALA A 224 -2.71 -13.65 0.73
CA ALA A 224 -1.63 -14.61 0.93
C ALA A 224 -2.03 -16.02 0.47
N ALA A 225 -3.21 -16.47 0.91
CA ALA A 225 -3.77 -17.76 0.54
C ALA A 225 -3.97 -17.87 -0.98
N ALA A 226 -4.55 -16.84 -1.60
CA ALA A 226 -4.71 -16.77 -3.06
C ALA A 226 -3.35 -16.84 -3.78
N THR A 227 -2.34 -16.12 -3.28
CA THR A 227 -0.99 -16.12 -3.87
C THR A 227 -0.32 -17.49 -3.77
N VAL A 228 -0.40 -18.14 -2.61
CA VAL A 228 0.15 -19.49 -2.39
C VAL A 228 -0.58 -20.52 -3.24
N ALA A 229 -1.91 -20.47 -3.29
CA ALA A 229 -2.73 -21.38 -4.10
C ALA A 229 -2.41 -21.24 -5.61
N ALA A 230 -2.25 -20.01 -6.10
CA ALA A 230 -1.89 -19.75 -7.49
C ALA A 230 -0.47 -20.22 -7.83
N ALA A 231 0.48 -20.11 -6.89
CA ALA A 231 1.87 -20.51 -7.10
C ALA A 231 2.08 -22.04 -7.13
N ARG A 232 1.17 -22.82 -6.53
CA ARG A 232 1.26 -24.30 -6.43
C ARG A 232 2.66 -24.77 -5.99
N PRO A 233 3.15 -24.31 -4.82
CA PRO A 233 4.54 -24.54 -4.44
C PRO A 233 4.84 -26.02 -4.16
N GLY A 234 6.07 -26.43 -4.45
CA GLY A 234 6.55 -27.78 -4.16
C GLY A 234 6.61 -28.10 -2.66
N ARG A 235 6.75 -29.39 -2.33
CA ARG A 235 6.64 -29.88 -0.94
C ARG A 235 7.58 -29.20 0.07
N ALA A 236 8.75 -28.76 -0.39
CA ALA A 236 9.77 -28.12 0.44
C ALA A 236 9.38 -26.72 0.99
N VAL A 237 8.33 -26.09 0.46
CA VAL A 237 7.86 -24.78 0.91
C VAL A 237 6.91 -24.88 2.10
N TRP A 238 6.14 -25.98 2.23
CA TRP A 238 5.15 -26.14 3.30
C TRP A 238 5.71 -26.05 4.72
N PRO A 239 6.87 -26.67 5.06
CA PRO A 239 7.45 -26.51 6.39
C PRO A 239 7.79 -25.05 6.70
N ARG A 240 8.20 -24.28 5.69
CA ARG A 240 8.57 -22.87 5.84
C ARG A 240 7.36 -21.97 6.00
N LEU A 241 6.29 -22.24 5.26
CA LEU A 241 4.98 -21.63 5.48
C LEU A 241 4.45 -21.92 6.89
N GLY A 242 4.54 -23.18 7.33
CA GLY A 242 4.18 -23.57 8.69
C GLY A 242 4.98 -22.81 9.75
N GLY A 243 6.31 -22.71 9.59
CA GLY A 243 7.14 -21.93 10.50
C GLY A 243 6.84 -20.43 10.49
N ALA A 244 6.49 -19.86 9.33
CA ALA A 244 6.06 -18.46 9.23
C ALA A 244 4.73 -18.22 9.97
N LEU A 245 3.78 -19.16 9.86
CA LEU A 245 2.50 -19.11 10.55
C LEU A 245 2.63 -19.28 12.06
N LEU A 246 3.62 -20.02 12.56
CA LEU A 246 3.85 -20.16 14.01
C LEU A 246 4.41 -18.90 14.68
N LEU A 247 5.01 -18.00 13.91
CA LEU A 247 5.55 -16.73 14.43
C LEU A 247 4.51 -15.61 14.53
N GLY A 248 3.34 -15.76 13.91
CA GLY A 248 2.25 -14.78 13.99
C GLY A 248 0.99 -15.36 14.59
#